data_AF-A0A954NIF2-F1
#
_entry.id   AF-A0A954NIF2-F1
#
_cell.length_a   1.000
_cell.length_b   1.000
_cell.length_c   1.000
_cell.angle_alpha   90.00
_cell.angle_beta   90.00
_cell.angle_gamma   90.00
#
_symmetry.space_group_name_H-M   'P 1'
#
loop_
_entity.id
_entity.type
_entity.pdbx_description
1 polymer ?
#
loop_
_entity_poly.entity_id
_entity_poly.type
_entity_poly.pdbx_seq_one_letter_code
_entity_poly.pdbx_strand_id
1 'polypeptide(L)'
;LIDWGLATLLPQSQTPSTESEKRLLASTLRVRRRISAKEGTLPYMSPELHLGLEDHHPSSDVYALGVTLFRIMTGVLPIDVDHRDELVHRIIAGEYRVASDAKPGCPAPLAAIASQAMSISASERFKSAAELAQAVSDCMDAHCGDDSRNDSGFWSFLKRRRHER
;
A
#
# COMPACT_ATOMS: atom_id res chain seq x y z
N LEU A 1 -4.67 11.24 10.07
CA LEU A 1 -5.27 10.44 8.98
C LEU A 1 -6.49 11.21 8.48
N ILE A 2 -6.41 11.87 7.33
CA ILE A 2 -7.47 12.73 6.78
C ILE A 2 -7.56 12.40 5.29
N ASP A 3 -8.37 11.39 4.95
CA ASP A 3 -9.24 11.32 3.76
C ASP A 3 -9.93 9.94 3.78
N TRP A 4 -11.19 9.88 4.22
CA TRP A 4 -12.01 8.65 4.20
C TRP A 4 -13.03 8.68 3.04
N GLY A 5 -12.82 9.53 2.03
CA GLY A 5 -13.72 9.69 0.88
C GLY A 5 -13.87 8.45 -0.02
N LEU A 6 -13.20 7.35 0.29
CA LEU A 6 -13.23 6.07 -0.42
C LEU A 6 -13.56 4.87 0.49
N ALA A 7 -13.94 5.08 1.75
CA ALA A 7 -14.28 3.98 2.64
C ALA A 7 -15.52 3.23 2.14
N THR A 8 -15.35 1.95 1.81
CA THR A 8 -16.45 1.02 1.53
C THR A 8 -16.78 0.31 2.84
N LEU A 9 -18.04 0.35 3.26
CA LEU A 9 -18.49 -0.41 4.43
C LEU A 9 -18.37 -1.90 4.10
N LEU A 10 -17.42 -2.59 4.73
CA LEU A 10 -17.41 -4.05 4.71
C LEU A 10 -18.68 -4.55 5.42
N PRO A 11 -19.43 -5.50 4.84
CA PRO A 11 -20.57 -6.10 5.53
C PRO A 11 -20.06 -6.76 6.81
N GLN A 12 -20.36 -6.16 7.95
CA GLN A 12 -20.26 -6.85 9.24
C GLN A 12 -21.22 -8.03 9.18
N SER A 13 -20.77 -9.19 9.65
CA SER A 13 -21.42 -10.51 9.53
C SER A 13 -22.83 -10.57 10.13
N GLN A 14 -23.81 -10.02 9.41
CA GLN A 14 -25.23 -10.28 9.59
C GLN A 14 -25.75 -10.71 8.23
N THR A 15 -26.05 -12.00 8.09
CA THR A 15 -26.64 -12.55 6.86
C THR A 15 -28.03 -11.94 6.66
N PRO A 16 -28.28 -11.17 5.58
CA PRO A 16 -29.61 -10.62 5.31
C PRO A 16 -30.56 -11.75 4.88
N SER A 17 -31.66 -11.91 5.60
CA SER A 17 -32.59 -13.03 5.47
C SER A 17 -33.63 -12.85 4.35
N THR A 18 -33.64 -11.72 3.64
CA THR A 18 -34.63 -11.44 2.59
C THR A 18 -34.04 -10.98 1.25
N GLU A 19 -34.64 -11.49 0.17
CA GLU A 19 -34.26 -11.22 -1.23
C GLU A 19 -34.38 -9.73 -1.61
N SER A 20 -35.31 -9.01 -0.97
CA SER A 20 -35.49 -7.56 -1.14
C SER A 20 -34.34 -6.75 -0.54
N GLU A 21 -33.77 -7.18 0.59
CA GLU A 21 -32.60 -6.53 1.21
C GLU A 21 -31.35 -6.77 0.36
N LYS A 22 -31.18 -7.98 -0.20
CA LYS A 22 -30.11 -8.28 -1.16
C LYS A 22 -30.19 -7.40 -2.40
N ARG A 23 -31.41 -7.12 -2.90
CA ARG A 23 -31.64 -6.27 -4.07
C ARG A 23 -31.38 -4.79 -3.79
N LEU A 24 -31.70 -4.32 -2.59
CA LEU A 24 -31.41 -2.96 -2.12
C LEU A 24 -29.92 -2.76 -1.84
N LEU A 25 -29.25 -3.75 -1.23
CA LEU A 25 -27.79 -3.79 -1.09
C LEU A 25 -27.11 -3.81 -2.46
N ALA A 26 -27.53 -4.70 -3.37
CA ALA A 26 -26.95 -4.78 -4.72
C ALA A 26 -27.19 -3.52 -5.56
N SER A 27 -28.30 -2.80 -5.36
CA SER A 27 -28.57 -1.54 -6.05
C SER A 27 -27.87 -0.34 -5.42
N THR A 28 -27.62 -0.37 -4.11
CA THR A 28 -26.79 0.63 -3.40
C THR A 28 -25.31 0.43 -3.74
N LEU A 29 -24.86 -0.82 -3.86
CA LEU A 29 -23.52 -1.19 -4.34
C LEU A 29 -23.32 -0.87 -5.84
N ARG A 30 -24.40 -0.69 -6.61
CA ARG A 30 -24.37 -0.24 -8.02
C ARG A 30 -24.22 1.27 -8.19
N VAL A 31 -23.94 2.03 -7.13
CA VAL A 31 -23.33 3.35 -7.31
C VAL A 31 -21.91 3.09 -7.80
N ARG A 32 -21.79 2.95 -9.13
CA ARG A 32 -20.54 3.03 -9.88
C ARG A 32 -19.72 4.16 -9.26
N ARG A 33 -18.72 3.82 -8.46
CA ARG A 33 -17.64 4.76 -8.21
C ARG A 33 -16.97 4.93 -9.55
N ARG A 34 -17.39 5.95 -10.30
CA ARG A 34 -16.47 6.68 -11.16
C ARG A 34 -15.36 7.08 -10.22
N ILE A 35 -14.29 6.30 -10.19
CA ILE A 35 -13.06 6.70 -9.52
C ILE A 35 -12.64 7.96 -10.27
N SER A 36 -13.06 9.10 -9.74
CA SER A 36 -12.57 10.41 -10.15
C SER A 36 -11.18 10.47 -9.55
N ALA A 37 -10.27 9.72 -10.18
CA ALA A 37 -8.91 9.60 -9.76
C ALA A 37 -8.32 11.00 -9.94
N LYS A 38 -8.22 11.75 -8.85
CA LYS A 38 -7.31 12.90 -8.81
C LYS A 38 -5.95 12.34 -9.22
N GLU A 39 -5.28 13.01 -10.14
CA GLU A 39 -4.02 12.54 -10.74
C GLU A 39 -3.00 12.09 -9.68
N GLY A 40 -3.02 12.70 -8.48
CA GLY A 40 -2.16 12.33 -7.36
C GLY A 40 -2.50 11.04 -6.59
N THR A 41 -3.69 10.44 -6.75
CA THR A 41 -4.10 9.21 -6.04
C THR A 41 -3.79 7.94 -6.84
N LEU A 42 -3.69 8.04 -8.17
CA LEU A 42 -3.42 6.92 -9.07
C LEU A 42 -2.16 6.10 -8.69
N PRO A 43 -1.03 6.71 -8.31
CA PRO A 43 0.17 5.94 -7.95
C PRO A 43 0.01 5.06 -6.70
N TYR A 44 -0.96 5.36 -5.84
CA TYR A 44 -1.23 4.61 -4.60
C TYR A 44 -2.31 3.56 -4.77
N MET A 45 -2.97 3.55 -5.92
CA MET A 45 -4.09 2.65 -6.18
C MET A 45 -3.57 1.29 -6.63
N SER A 46 -4.13 0.24 -6.08
CA SER A 46 -3.73 -1.12 -6.40
C SER A 46 -4.06 -1.49 -7.86
N PRO A 47 -3.32 -2.42 -8.47
CA PRO A 47 -3.56 -2.86 -9.86
C PRO A 47 -5.01 -3.31 -10.11
N GLU A 48 -5.60 -4.00 -9.15
CA GLU A 48 -6.97 -4.51 -9.25
C GLU A 48 -8.04 -3.41 -9.30
N LEU A 49 -7.81 -2.27 -8.64
CA LEU A 49 -8.72 -1.13 -8.69
C LEU A 49 -8.68 -0.43 -10.05
N HIS A 50 -7.53 -0.45 -10.73
CA HIS A 50 -7.41 0.02 -12.11
C HIS A 50 -8.17 -0.88 -13.10
N LEU A 51 -8.26 -2.18 -12.80
CA LEU A 51 -9.02 -3.16 -13.56
C LEU A 51 -10.53 -3.16 -13.22
N GLY A 52 -10.95 -2.39 -12.20
CA GLY A 52 -12.34 -2.30 -11.76
C GLY A 52 -12.83 -3.50 -10.94
N LEU A 53 -11.93 -4.23 -10.28
CA LEU A 53 -12.26 -5.35 -9.40
C LEU A 53 -12.60 -4.82 -7.99
N GLU A 54 -13.79 -5.15 -7.48
CA GLU A 54 -14.34 -4.55 -6.24
C GLU A 54 -14.05 -5.35 -4.96
N ASP A 55 -13.52 -6.58 -5.05
CA ASP A 55 -13.51 -7.55 -3.95
C ASP A 55 -12.25 -7.57 -3.05
N HIS A 56 -11.23 -6.75 -3.34
CA HIS A 56 -9.90 -6.87 -2.70
C HIS A 56 -9.50 -5.67 -1.82
N HIS A 57 -10.46 -5.15 -1.05
CA HIS A 57 -10.29 -3.93 -0.26
C HIS A 57 -9.13 -3.97 0.76
N PRO A 58 -8.99 -4.99 1.64
CA PRO A 58 -7.91 -5.00 2.63
C PRO A 58 -6.51 -5.08 2.00
N SER A 59 -6.35 -5.87 0.93
CA SER A 59 -5.09 -6.02 0.20
C SER A 59 -4.75 -4.79 -0.65
N SER A 60 -5.76 -3.98 -1.02
CA SER A 60 -5.55 -2.70 -1.71
C SER A 60 -4.97 -1.65 -0.77
N ASP A 61 -5.42 -1.60 0.48
CA ASP A 61 -4.85 -0.70 1.49
C ASP A 61 -3.39 -1.07 1.81
N VAL A 62 -3.07 -2.37 1.85
CA VAL A 62 -1.68 -2.87 2.01
C VAL A 62 -0.79 -2.38 0.87
N TYR A 63 -1.30 -2.39 -0.37
CA TYR A 63 -0.57 -1.87 -1.52
C TYR A 63 -0.27 -0.38 -1.37
N ALA A 64 -1.28 0.43 -1.02
CA ALA A 64 -1.12 1.87 -0.81
C ALA A 64 -0.10 2.19 0.31
N LEU A 65 -0.10 1.40 1.39
CA LEU A 65 0.89 1.50 2.45
C LEU A 65 2.30 1.10 1.98
N GLY A 66 2.42 0.09 1.11
CA GLY A 66 3.67 -0.29 0.45
C GLY A 66 4.28 0.85 -0.37
N VAL A 67 3.46 1.49 -1.22
CA VAL A 67 3.87 2.67 -2.00
C VAL A 67 4.29 3.82 -1.09
N THR A 68 3.55 4.03 0.00
CA THR A 68 3.88 5.06 1.00
C THR A 68 5.21 4.78 1.69
N LEU A 69 5.45 3.52 2.10
CA LEU A 69 6.70 3.09 2.70
C LEU A 69 7.87 3.29 1.74
N PHE A 70 7.72 2.88 0.47
CA PHE A 70 8.71 3.11 -0.58
C PHE A 70 9.07 4.60 -0.70
N ARG A 71 8.06 5.47 -0.75
CA ARG A 71 8.24 6.91 -0.85
C ARG A 71 8.91 7.51 0.38
N ILE A 72 8.62 7.01 1.58
CA ILE A 72 9.29 7.46 2.81
C ILE A 72 10.78 7.11 2.79
N MET A 73 11.14 5.92 2.29
CA MET A 73 12.52 5.48 2.21
C MET A 73 13.32 6.25 1.15
N THR A 74 12.76 6.32 -0.06
CA THR A 74 13.47 6.81 -1.25
C THR A 74 13.25 8.30 -1.51
N GLY A 75 12.17 8.88 -1.00
CA GLY A 75 11.74 10.26 -1.28
C GLY A 75 10.95 10.40 -2.59
N VAL A 76 10.88 9.35 -3.41
CA VAL A 76 10.28 9.35 -4.75
C VAL A 76 9.19 8.28 -4.88
N LEU A 77 8.35 8.38 -5.90
CA LEU A 77 7.36 7.33 -6.18
C LEU A 77 8.02 6.11 -6.86
N PRO A 78 7.46 4.90 -6.67
CA PRO A 78 7.96 3.71 -7.35
C PRO A 78 7.84 3.78 -8.87
N ILE A 79 6.80 4.44 -9.36
CA ILE A 79 6.57 4.75 -10.78
C ILE A 79 6.31 6.24 -10.87
N ASP A 80 7.15 6.92 -11.65
CA ASP A 80 7.09 8.37 -11.88
C ASP A 80 7.07 8.58 -13.40
N VAL A 81 5.87 8.73 -13.94
CA VAL A 81 5.61 8.91 -15.37
C VAL A 81 4.55 9.98 -15.57
N ASP A 82 4.69 10.78 -16.63
CA ASP A 82 3.82 11.92 -16.92
C ASP A 82 2.47 11.49 -17.51
N HIS A 83 2.40 10.29 -18.10
CA HIS A 83 1.21 9.79 -18.78
C HIS A 83 0.43 8.81 -17.91
N ARG A 84 -0.85 9.11 -17.70
CA ARG A 84 -1.77 8.28 -16.91
C ARG A 84 -1.83 6.83 -17.43
N ASP A 85 -1.98 6.64 -18.74
CA ASP A 85 -2.15 5.29 -19.30
C ASP A 85 -0.87 4.46 -19.13
N GLU A 86 0.29 5.12 -19.23
CA GLU A 86 1.58 4.50 -18.96
C GLU A 86 1.75 4.13 -17.48
N LEU A 87 1.31 5.00 -16.57
CA LEU A 87 1.30 4.73 -15.13
C LEU A 87 0.49 3.48 -14.82
N VAL A 88 -0.74 3.42 -15.34
CA VAL A 88 -1.64 2.28 -15.15
C VAL A 88 -1.05 1.00 -15.74
N HIS A 89 -0.48 1.08 -16.95
CA HIS A 89 0.17 -0.06 -17.59
C HIS A 89 1.32 -0.62 -16.74
N ARG A 90 2.21 0.24 -16.24
CA ARG A 90 3.35 -0.17 -15.40
C ARG A 90 2.91 -0.72 -14.05
N ILE A 91 1.87 -0.16 -13.44
CA ILE A 91 1.28 -0.68 -12.19
C ILE A 91 0.76 -2.11 -12.40
N ILE A 92 0.00 -2.34 -13.48
CA ILE A 92 -0.55 -3.66 -13.81
C ILE A 92 0.57 -4.65 -14.18
N ALA A 93 1.61 -4.20 -14.87
CA ALA A 93 2.78 -5.01 -15.20
C ALA A 93 3.71 -5.28 -14.01
N GLY A 94 3.54 -4.55 -12.90
CA GLY A 94 4.42 -4.62 -11.72
C GLY A 94 5.84 -4.11 -11.95
N GLU A 95 6.00 -3.19 -12.91
CA GLU A 95 7.29 -2.61 -13.26
C GLU A 95 7.64 -1.46 -12.31
N TYR A 96 8.03 -1.80 -11.09
CA TYR A 96 8.43 -0.83 -10.06
C TYR A 96 9.93 -0.57 -10.06
N ARG A 97 10.33 0.68 -9.80
CA ARG A 97 11.74 1.00 -9.54
C ARG A 97 12.20 0.30 -8.27
N VAL A 98 13.39 -0.32 -8.31
CA VAL A 98 14.00 -0.93 -7.12
C VAL A 98 14.42 0.18 -6.15
N ALA A 99 14.19 -0.01 -4.86
CA ALA A 99 14.48 1.01 -3.84
C ALA A 99 15.99 1.37 -3.77
N SER A 100 16.87 0.41 -4.08
CA SER A 100 18.32 0.63 -4.19
C SER A 100 18.68 1.61 -5.30
N ASP A 101 17.98 1.52 -6.42
CA ASP A 101 18.21 2.36 -7.61
C ASP A 101 17.65 3.76 -7.39
N ALA A 102 16.56 3.87 -6.62
CA ALA A 102 15.96 5.14 -6.27
C ALA A 102 16.80 5.94 -5.28
N LYS A 103 17.43 5.28 -4.28
CA LYS A 103 18.30 5.94 -3.31
C LYS A 103 19.34 4.97 -2.76
N PRO A 104 20.64 5.18 -3.07
CA PRO A 104 21.74 4.43 -2.47
C PRO A 104 21.72 4.58 -0.94
N GLY A 105 21.83 3.47 -0.22
CA GLY A 105 21.79 3.44 1.25
C GLY A 105 20.39 3.21 1.85
N CYS A 106 19.37 2.94 1.03
CA CYS A 106 18.10 2.41 1.53
C CYS A 106 18.32 1.04 2.21
N PRO A 107 17.74 0.80 3.41
CA PRO A 107 17.84 -0.50 4.05
C PRO A 107 17.15 -1.59 3.22
N ALA A 108 17.93 -2.56 2.74
CA ALA A 108 17.42 -3.70 1.97
C ALA A 108 16.24 -4.44 2.65
N PRO A 109 16.21 -4.62 3.98
CA PRO A 109 15.10 -5.29 4.65
C PRO A 109 13.76 -4.54 4.54
N LEU A 110 13.77 -3.21 4.67
CA LEU A 110 12.54 -2.42 4.48
C LEU A 110 12.14 -2.33 3.01
N ALA A 111 13.12 -2.29 2.10
CA ALA A 111 12.85 -2.37 0.67
C ALA A 111 12.13 -3.67 0.31
N ALA A 112 12.55 -4.81 0.86
CA ALA A 112 11.89 -6.09 0.65
C ALA A 112 10.43 -6.10 1.15
N ILE A 113 10.17 -5.52 2.33
CA ILE A 113 8.82 -5.39 2.88
C ILE A 113 7.93 -4.52 1.97
N ALA A 114 8.46 -3.39 1.48
CA ALA A 114 7.73 -2.52 0.56
C ALA A 114 7.43 -3.23 -0.77
N SER A 115 8.41 -3.95 -1.34
CA SER A 115 8.23 -4.72 -2.56
C SER A 115 7.18 -5.83 -2.40
N GLN A 116 7.17 -6.54 -1.28
CA GLN A 116 6.14 -7.56 -1.00
C GLN A 116 4.74 -6.93 -0.85
N ALA A 117 4.64 -5.81 -0.14
CA ALA A 117 3.37 -5.08 -0.01
C ALA A 117 2.82 -4.60 -1.36
N MET A 118 3.70 -4.29 -2.30
CA MET A 118 3.38 -3.85 -3.66
C MET A 118 3.27 -4.98 -4.69
N SER A 119 3.24 -6.27 -4.28
CA SER A 119 3.11 -7.37 -5.25
C SER A 119 1.87 -7.19 -6.13
N ILE A 120 1.95 -7.57 -7.41
CA ILE A 120 0.81 -7.53 -8.33
C ILE A 120 -0.30 -8.43 -7.79
N SER A 121 0.06 -9.61 -7.31
CA SER A 121 -0.89 -10.57 -6.77
C SER A 121 -1.31 -10.20 -5.35
N ALA A 122 -2.59 -9.93 -5.14
CA ALA A 122 -3.14 -9.61 -3.83
C ALA A 122 -2.93 -10.72 -2.78
N SER A 123 -2.78 -11.99 -3.21
CA SER A 123 -2.54 -13.13 -2.32
C SER A 123 -1.09 -13.24 -1.83
N GLU A 124 -0.14 -12.62 -2.54
CA GLU A 124 1.29 -12.60 -2.15
C GLU A 124 1.61 -11.43 -1.21
N ARG A 125 0.69 -10.47 -1.09
CA ARG A 125 0.79 -9.35 -0.16
C ARG A 125 0.53 -9.82 1.27
N PHE A 126 0.81 -8.93 2.22
CA PHE A 126 0.37 -9.10 3.60
C PHE A 126 -1.15 -9.18 3.67
N LYS A 127 -1.68 -10.04 4.54
CA LYS A 127 -3.12 -10.27 4.70
C LYS A 127 -3.82 -9.05 5.31
N SER A 128 -3.06 -8.19 6.02
CA SER A 128 -3.59 -6.99 6.65
C SER A 128 -2.52 -5.93 6.84
N ALA A 129 -2.96 -4.68 7.01
CA ALA A 129 -2.09 -3.57 7.40
C ALA A 129 -1.41 -3.82 8.77
N ALA A 130 -2.03 -4.57 9.67
CA ALA A 130 -1.44 -4.94 10.95
C ALA A 130 -0.24 -5.88 10.77
N GLU A 131 -0.33 -6.84 9.85
CA GLU A 131 0.77 -7.75 9.53
C GLU A 131 1.94 -7.00 8.88
N LEU A 132 1.66 -6.06 7.98
CA LEU A 132 2.66 -5.16 7.41
C LEU A 132 3.35 -4.33 8.51
N ALA A 133 2.57 -3.74 9.42
CA ALA A 133 3.11 -2.95 10.53
C ALA A 133 3.98 -3.78 11.48
N GLN A 134 3.60 -5.03 11.72
CA GLN A 134 4.40 -5.97 12.51
C GLN A 134 5.72 -6.28 11.81
N ALA A 135 5.71 -6.61 10.51
CA ALA A 135 6.92 -6.88 9.74
C ALA A 135 7.89 -5.68 9.75
N VAL A 136 7.37 -4.45 9.65
CA VAL A 136 8.18 -3.23 9.76
C VAL A 136 8.76 -3.06 11.17
N SER A 137 7.98 -3.38 12.20
CA SER A 137 8.41 -3.29 13.61
C SER A 137 9.50 -4.32 13.93
N ASP A 138 9.31 -5.57 13.52
CA ASP A 138 10.30 -6.64 13.68
C ASP A 138 11.61 -6.29 12.96
N CYS A 139 11.49 -5.73 11.75
CA CYS A 139 12.63 -5.24 10.98
C CYS A 139 13.37 -4.11 11.71
N MET A 140 12.65 -3.14 12.27
CA MET A 140 13.24 -2.06 13.07
C MET A 140 13.95 -2.58 14.32
N ASP A 141 13.34 -3.52 15.03
CA ASP A 141 13.87 -4.05 16.29
C ASP A 141 15.12 -4.93 16.03
N ALA A 142 15.13 -5.72 14.94
CA ALA A 142 16.31 -6.49 14.52
C ALA A 142 17.52 -5.61 14.19
N HIS A 143 17.30 -4.43 13.61
CA HIS A 143 18.36 -3.45 13.30
C HIS A 143 18.60 -2.47 14.46
N CYS A 144 17.89 -2.63 15.59
CA CYS A 144 18.06 -1.77 16.75
C CYS A 144 19.34 -2.10 17.53
N GLY A 145 19.84 -3.33 17.44
CA GLY A 145 21.00 -3.83 18.19
C GLY A 145 22.31 -4.04 17.40
N ASP A 146 22.31 -3.91 16.06
CA ASP A 146 23.53 -4.06 15.26
C ASP A 146 24.11 -2.68 14.88
N ASP A 147 24.90 -2.14 15.81
CA ASP A 147 25.63 -0.86 15.65
C ASP A 147 26.96 -1.05 14.90
N SER A 148 27.17 -2.20 14.26
CA SER A 148 28.49 -2.62 13.77
C SER A 148 28.48 -3.10 12.32
N ARG A 149 28.36 -2.15 11.36
CA ARG A 149 29.17 -2.06 10.11
C ARG A 149 28.57 -1.21 8.99
N ASN A 150 27.33 -0.74 9.08
CA ASN A 150 26.76 0.09 8.02
C ASN A 150 25.63 0.98 8.54
N ASP A 151 25.93 1.82 9.53
CA ASP A 151 24.96 2.72 10.17
C ASP A 151 24.56 3.84 9.20
N SER A 152 23.67 3.51 8.28
CA SER A 152 22.94 4.52 7.52
C SER A 152 22.16 5.34 8.53
N GLY A 153 22.44 6.65 8.61
CA GLY A 153 21.74 7.59 9.52
C GLY A 153 20.20 7.58 9.37
N PHE A 154 19.68 6.84 8.39
CA PHE A 154 18.29 6.44 8.26
C PHE A 154 17.74 5.68 9.48
N TRP A 155 18.44 4.66 10.02
CA TRP A 155 17.93 3.92 11.18
C TRP A 155 17.97 4.75 12.46
N SER A 156 19.04 5.51 12.68
CA SER A 156 19.15 6.45 13.80
C SER A 156 18.09 7.55 13.70
N PHE A 157 17.77 8.02 12.48
CA PHE A 157 16.66 8.94 12.23
C PHE A 157 15.30 8.34 12.62
N LEU A 158 15.01 7.09 12.22
CA LEU A 158 13.76 6.41 12.59
C LEU A 158 13.66 6.17 14.11
N LYS A 159 14.77 5.77 14.76
CA LYS A 159 14.84 5.59 16.22
C LYS A 159 14.51 6.89 16.96
N ARG A 160 15.09 8.03 16.55
CA ARG A 160 14.84 9.34 17.18
C ARG A 160 13.36 9.70 17.17
N ARG A 161 12.64 9.42 16.08
CA ARG A 161 11.20 9.72 15.98
C ARG A 161 10.28 8.80 16.78
N ARG A 162 10.72 7.59 17.14
CA ARG A 162 9.96 6.67 18.01
C ARG A 162 9.96 7.16 19.47
N HIS A 163 11.04 7.78 19.91
CA HIS A 163 11.21 8.26 21.29
C HIS A 163 10.55 9.63 21.58
N GLU A 164 10.10 10.36 20.56
CA GLU A 164 9.44 11.67 20.70
C GLU A 164 7.90 11.56 20.84
N ARG A 165 7.34 10.37 21.07
CA ARG A 165 5.90 10.14 21.27
C ARG A 165 5.54 9.69 22.68
#